data_AF-A0A2E8GPV2-F1
#
_entry.id   AF-A0A2E8GPV2-F1
#
_cell.length_a   1.000
_cell.length_b   1.000
_cell.length_c   1.000
_cell.angle_alpha   90.00
_cell.angle_beta   90.00
_cell.angle_gamma   90.00
#
_symmetry.space_group_name_H-M   'P 1'
#
loop_
_entity.id
_entity.type
_entity.pdbx_description
1 polymer ?
#
loop_
_entity_poly.entity_id
_entity_poly.type
_entity_poly.pdbx_seq_one_letter_code
_entity_poly.pdbx_strand_id
1 'polypeptide(L)'
;IDAYGLGEELTPEVPIEQITLTVNPAYRYGGKLTEEEQWTRFRQDTLEELVSYAVGCMMGRYSLDAPGLIYAHGGNEGFDPSQYTTFPADDDGILPLLDDEWFADDVTVRVEEFLKVVWGPESLTENLRFLEEGLGKPLRKYLLNDFWKSHLQTYKKRPIYWLVQSPKKGFQALIYLHRYSKDTFNLVLNDYLRPYLSKLRGRRETVQQQLDAGGRGTGVLQKELSMIENRLRELENWEREVLLPLAQQRIEINLDDGVKMNYPKFAGALAMVPGL
;
A
#
# COMPACT_ATOMS: atom_id res chain seq x y z
N ILE A 1 -2.66 -21.70 -43.06
CA ILE A 1 -3.30 -20.81 -44.05
C ILE A 1 -3.30 -21.50 -45.41
N ASP A 2 -2.13 -21.84 -45.94
CA ASP A 2 -2.00 -22.56 -47.23
C ASP A 2 -2.69 -23.93 -47.27
N ALA A 3 -2.54 -24.73 -46.20
CA ALA A 3 -3.17 -26.06 -46.10
C ALA A 3 -4.72 -26.02 -46.14
N TYR A 4 -5.33 -24.86 -45.89
CA TYR A 4 -6.78 -24.67 -45.88
C TYR A 4 -7.27 -23.76 -47.03
N GLY A 5 -6.37 -23.31 -47.93
CA GLY A 5 -6.73 -22.42 -49.05
C GLY A 5 -7.17 -21.01 -48.63
N LEU A 6 -6.89 -20.58 -47.39
CA LEU A 6 -7.37 -19.31 -46.82
C LEU A 6 -6.44 -18.12 -47.09
N GLY A 7 -5.55 -18.21 -48.09
CA GLY A 7 -4.53 -17.20 -48.36
C GLY A 7 -5.05 -15.82 -48.79
N GLU A 8 -6.29 -15.74 -49.29
CA GLU A 8 -6.95 -14.47 -49.62
C GLU A 8 -7.67 -13.83 -48.43
N GLU A 9 -7.96 -14.61 -47.39
CA GLU A 9 -8.75 -14.17 -46.22
C GLU A 9 -7.89 -13.92 -44.98
N LEU A 10 -6.78 -14.65 -44.83
CA LEU A 10 -5.93 -14.61 -43.64
C LEU A 10 -4.46 -14.47 -44.00
N THR A 11 -3.77 -13.56 -43.32
CA THR A 11 -2.32 -13.40 -43.39
C THR A 11 -1.65 -14.04 -42.18
N PRO A 12 -0.47 -14.67 -42.32
CA PRO A 12 0.30 -15.17 -41.19
C PRO A 12 0.91 -14.03 -40.35
N GLU A 13 1.00 -12.82 -40.91
CA GLU A 13 1.44 -11.61 -40.21
C GLU A 13 0.34 -11.10 -39.29
N VAL A 14 0.67 -10.96 -38.00
CA VAL A 14 -0.22 -10.43 -36.97
C VAL A 14 0.29 -9.05 -36.55
N PRO A 15 -0.53 -7.98 -36.64
CA PRO A 15 -0.14 -6.66 -36.17
C PRO A 15 0.28 -6.68 -34.70
N ILE A 16 1.29 -5.89 -34.33
CA ILE A 16 1.85 -5.86 -32.97
C ILE A 16 0.77 -5.52 -31.93
N GLU A 17 -0.23 -4.71 -32.28
CA GLU A 17 -1.36 -4.34 -31.43
C GLU A 17 -2.32 -5.49 -31.16
N GLN A 18 -2.23 -6.60 -31.90
CA GLN A 18 -3.05 -7.81 -31.72
C GLN A 18 -2.32 -8.93 -30.98
N ILE A 19 -1.02 -8.78 -30.70
CA ILE A 19 -0.23 -9.77 -29.95
C ILE A 19 -0.51 -9.61 -28.45
N THR A 20 -1.33 -10.49 -27.90
CA THR A 20 -1.96 -10.34 -26.57
C THR A 20 -1.07 -10.58 -25.34
N LEU A 21 0.26 -10.51 -25.50
CA LEU A 21 1.22 -10.66 -24.40
C LEU A 21 1.15 -9.45 -23.46
N THR A 22 1.15 -9.68 -22.14
CA THR A 22 1.08 -8.60 -21.14
C THR A 22 2.29 -7.66 -21.16
N VAL A 23 3.43 -8.16 -21.64
CA VAL A 23 4.67 -7.40 -21.83
C VAL A 23 4.69 -6.58 -23.11
N ASN A 24 3.66 -6.67 -23.96
CA ASN A 24 3.57 -5.93 -25.21
C ASN A 24 2.81 -4.61 -24.98
N PRO A 25 3.49 -3.44 -24.98
CA PRO A 25 2.84 -2.15 -24.74
C PRO A 25 1.82 -1.78 -25.82
N ALA A 26 2.06 -2.19 -27.07
CA ALA A 26 1.17 -1.88 -28.20
C ALA A 26 -0.19 -2.56 -28.05
N TYR A 27 -0.21 -3.79 -27.53
CA TYR A 27 -1.46 -4.46 -27.17
C TYR A 27 -2.09 -3.87 -25.90
N ARG A 28 -1.28 -3.65 -24.87
CA ARG A 28 -1.77 -3.22 -23.55
C ARG A 28 -2.38 -1.81 -23.56
N TYR A 29 -1.86 -0.89 -24.39
CA TYR A 29 -2.24 0.53 -24.41
C TYR A 29 -2.69 1.05 -25.78
N GLY A 30 -2.79 0.19 -26.79
CA GLY A 30 -2.95 0.58 -28.20
C GLY A 30 -4.05 1.61 -28.50
N GLY A 31 -3.91 2.25 -29.65
CA GLY A 31 -4.97 3.07 -30.28
C GLY A 31 -4.67 4.57 -30.40
N LYS A 32 -4.06 5.23 -29.40
CA LYS A 32 -3.85 6.71 -29.41
C LYS A 32 -2.48 7.20 -28.94
N LEU A 33 -1.66 6.34 -28.38
CA LEU A 33 -0.33 6.69 -27.87
C LEU A 33 0.74 6.38 -28.91
N THR A 34 1.76 7.23 -29.01
CA THR A 34 2.99 6.92 -29.74
C THR A 34 3.72 5.75 -29.08
N GLU A 35 4.62 5.09 -29.79
CA GLU A 35 5.42 3.99 -29.24
C GLU A 35 6.19 4.42 -27.97
N GLU A 36 6.77 5.62 -27.96
CA GLU A 36 7.48 6.17 -26.81
C GLU A 36 6.57 6.37 -25.59
N GLU A 37 5.35 6.88 -25.81
CA GLU A 37 4.35 7.04 -24.75
C GLU A 37 3.86 5.69 -24.22
N GLN A 38 3.71 4.68 -25.09
CA GLN A 38 3.33 3.33 -24.68
C GLN A 38 4.41 2.70 -23.79
N TRP A 39 5.70 2.81 -24.16
CA TRP A 39 6.81 2.32 -23.35
C TRP A 39 6.96 3.08 -22.03
N THR A 40 6.75 4.40 -22.06
CA THR A 40 6.74 5.22 -20.83
C THR A 40 5.64 4.74 -19.87
N ARG A 41 4.43 4.52 -20.39
CA ARG A 41 3.30 4.00 -19.59
C ARG A 41 3.56 2.57 -19.10
N PHE A 42 4.13 1.72 -19.94
CA PHE A 42 4.52 0.35 -19.58
C PHE A 42 5.48 0.33 -18.40
N ARG A 43 6.53 1.17 -18.46
CA ARG A 43 7.51 1.28 -17.38
C ARG A 43 6.86 1.76 -16.08
N GLN A 44 6.01 2.78 -16.15
CA GLN A 44 5.28 3.27 -14.97
C GLN A 44 4.42 2.15 -14.35
N ASP A 45 3.55 1.51 -15.14
CA ASP A 45 2.67 0.45 -14.63
C ASP A 45 3.49 -0.72 -14.05
N THR A 46 4.60 -1.10 -14.69
CA THR A 46 5.48 -2.18 -14.21
C THR A 46 6.07 -1.85 -12.84
N LEU A 47 6.44 -0.59 -12.60
CA LEU A 47 6.97 -0.15 -11.30
C LEU A 47 5.88 -0.03 -10.23
N GLU A 48 4.67 0.37 -10.59
CA GLU A 48 3.51 0.31 -9.70
C GLU A 48 3.17 -1.16 -9.32
N GLU A 49 3.24 -2.07 -10.29
CA GLU A 49 3.07 -3.52 -10.08
C GLU A 49 4.16 -4.11 -9.19
N LEU A 50 5.42 -3.66 -9.34
CA LEU A 50 6.53 -4.07 -8.47
C LEU A 50 6.29 -3.66 -7.02
N VAL A 51 5.86 -2.42 -6.77
CA VAL A 51 5.51 -1.96 -5.42
C VAL A 51 4.34 -2.77 -4.85
N SER A 52 3.32 -3.04 -5.66
CA SER A 52 2.19 -3.88 -5.26
C SER A 52 2.61 -5.31 -4.92
N TYR A 53 3.55 -5.87 -5.68
CA TYR A 53 4.14 -7.18 -5.41
C TYR A 53 4.96 -7.19 -4.11
N ALA A 54 5.79 -6.17 -3.88
CA ALA A 54 6.55 -6.02 -2.64
C ALA A 54 5.60 -5.94 -1.42
N VAL A 55 4.55 -5.11 -1.48
CA VAL A 55 3.50 -5.05 -0.45
C VAL A 55 2.79 -6.41 -0.30
N GLY A 56 2.55 -7.13 -1.40
CA GLY A 56 2.01 -8.49 -1.33
C GLY A 56 2.92 -9.48 -0.62
N CYS A 57 4.24 -9.35 -0.75
CA CYS A 57 5.19 -10.16 0.01
C CYS A 57 5.17 -9.79 1.50
N MET A 58 5.14 -8.49 1.83
CA MET A 58 5.00 -8.03 3.22
C MET A 58 3.69 -8.53 3.85
N MET A 59 2.59 -8.54 3.11
CA MET A 59 1.32 -9.04 3.61
C MET A 59 1.26 -10.58 3.71
N GLY A 60 2.31 -11.29 3.25
CA GLY A 60 2.35 -12.75 3.17
C GLY A 60 1.50 -13.34 2.05
N ARG A 61 0.96 -12.53 1.14
CA ARG A 61 0.21 -13.04 -0.02
C ARG A 61 1.13 -13.82 -0.97
N TYR A 62 2.37 -13.37 -1.10
CA TYR A 62 3.41 -13.96 -1.92
C TYR A 62 4.67 -14.20 -1.08
N SER A 63 5.55 -15.07 -1.58
CA SER A 63 6.89 -15.26 -1.02
C SER A 63 7.93 -15.19 -2.14
N LEU A 64 9.14 -14.77 -1.80
CA LEU A 64 10.31 -14.92 -2.68
C LEU A 64 10.85 -16.35 -2.67
N ASP A 65 10.49 -17.14 -1.65
CA ASP A 65 10.96 -18.51 -1.43
C ASP A 65 10.13 -19.57 -2.18
N ALA A 66 8.94 -19.20 -2.69
CA ALA A 66 8.04 -20.12 -3.36
C ALA A 66 7.23 -19.43 -4.48
N PRO A 67 7.00 -20.09 -5.62
CA PRO A 67 6.23 -19.52 -6.71
C PRO A 67 4.73 -19.48 -6.39
N GLY A 68 4.04 -18.47 -6.92
CA GLY A 68 2.59 -18.37 -6.88
C GLY A 68 2.04 -17.72 -5.61
N LEU A 69 0.75 -17.98 -5.35
CA LEU A 69 0.02 -17.46 -4.20
C LEU A 69 0.28 -18.35 -2.98
N ILE A 70 0.79 -17.76 -1.89
CA ILE A 70 1.15 -18.52 -0.68
C ILE A 70 0.01 -18.50 0.33
N TYR A 71 -0.48 -17.32 0.70
CA TYR A 71 -1.57 -17.18 1.65
C TYR A 71 -2.71 -16.32 1.10
N ALA A 72 -3.91 -16.92 1.06
CA ALA A 72 -5.16 -16.24 0.74
C ALA A 72 -6.37 -16.92 1.43
N HIS A 73 -6.15 -17.48 2.62
CA HIS A 73 -7.23 -18.00 3.47
C HIS A 73 -7.86 -16.88 4.32
N GLY A 74 -8.81 -17.19 5.20
CA GLY A 74 -9.44 -16.21 6.07
C GLY A 74 -8.95 -16.32 7.52
N GLY A 75 -9.06 -15.24 8.29
CA GLY A 75 -8.84 -15.30 9.74
C GLY A 75 -7.38 -15.46 10.17
N ASN A 76 -6.41 -15.31 9.26
CA ASN A 76 -5.01 -15.69 9.48
C ASN A 76 -4.82 -17.20 9.79
N GLU A 77 -5.80 -18.04 9.45
CA GLU A 77 -5.77 -19.47 9.77
C GLU A 77 -4.77 -20.22 8.89
N GLY A 78 -3.87 -20.99 9.52
CA GLY A 78 -2.83 -21.73 8.79
C GLY A 78 -1.75 -20.84 8.16
N PHE A 79 -1.68 -19.57 8.53
CA PHE A 79 -0.56 -18.71 8.17
C PHE A 79 0.72 -19.26 8.80
N ASP A 80 1.71 -19.56 7.96
CA ASP A 80 3.00 -20.14 8.38
C ASP A 80 4.14 -19.18 8.01
N PRO A 81 4.68 -18.43 8.99
CA PRO A 81 5.80 -17.52 8.77
C PRO A 81 7.06 -18.18 8.19
N SER A 82 7.23 -19.50 8.36
CA SER A 82 8.41 -20.20 7.84
C SER A 82 8.46 -20.30 6.32
N GLN A 83 7.36 -19.96 5.62
CA GLN A 83 7.32 -19.89 4.16
C GLN A 83 7.87 -18.56 3.59
N TYR A 84 8.31 -17.64 4.44
CA TYR A 84 8.79 -16.29 4.06
C TYR A 84 10.19 -16.02 4.62
N THR A 85 11.14 -16.93 4.39
CA THR A 85 12.49 -16.85 4.96
C THR A 85 13.35 -15.73 4.36
N THR A 86 13.29 -15.52 3.05
CA THR A 86 14.15 -14.54 2.36
C THR A 86 13.69 -13.11 2.62
N PHE A 87 12.38 -12.91 2.70
CA PHE A 87 11.77 -11.63 3.06
C PHE A 87 10.56 -11.89 3.96
N PRO A 88 10.73 -11.77 5.30
CA PRO A 88 9.68 -12.08 6.25
C PRO A 88 8.40 -11.29 5.98
N ALA A 89 7.28 -12.00 5.90
CA ALA A 89 5.99 -11.36 5.95
C ALA A 89 5.81 -10.64 7.31
N ASP A 90 4.96 -9.64 7.31
CA ASP A 90 4.58 -8.87 8.47
C ASP A 90 3.92 -9.76 9.54
N ASP A 91 4.07 -9.42 10.82
CA ASP A 91 3.66 -10.30 11.90
C ASP A 91 2.12 -10.36 12.05
N ASP A 92 1.42 -9.24 11.82
CA ASP A 92 -0.03 -9.14 12.03
C ASP A 92 -0.84 -8.79 10.77
N GLY A 93 -0.15 -8.51 9.65
CA GLY A 93 -0.76 -8.15 8.38
C GLY A 93 -1.24 -6.69 8.35
N ILE A 94 -0.64 -5.83 9.17
CA ILE A 94 -0.91 -4.40 9.27
C ILE A 94 0.36 -3.64 8.91
N LEU A 95 0.33 -2.85 7.84
CA LEU A 95 1.47 -2.04 7.43
C LEU A 95 1.17 -0.55 7.66
N PRO A 96 1.90 0.15 8.54
CA PRO A 96 1.75 1.58 8.72
C PRO A 96 2.20 2.33 7.47
N LEU A 97 1.37 3.27 7.03
CA LEU A 97 1.56 4.08 5.83
C LEU A 97 1.56 5.55 6.24
N LEU A 98 2.68 6.07 6.74
CA LEU A 98 2.76 7.41 7.32
C LEU A 98 3.73 8.32 6.56
N ASP A 99 3.70 9.61 6.90
CA ASP A 99 4.51 10.64 6.25
C ASP A 99 5.99 10.61 6.61
N ASP A 100 6.36 9.81 7.61
CA ASP A 100 7.72 9.60 8.07
C ASP A 100 7.88 8.20 8.70
N GLU A 101 9.11 7.82 9.04
CA GLU A 101 9.48 6.54 9.63
C GLU A 101 9.14 6.48 11.12
N TRP A 102 7.84 6.33 11.41
CA TRP A 102 7.37 6.23 12.79
C TRP A 102 7.46 4.81 13.34
N PHE A 103 7.50 3.78 12.51
CA PHE A 103 7.46 2.38 12.89
C PHE A 103 8.52 1.55 12.16
N ALA A 104 8.91 0.40 12.75
CA ALA A 104 9.91 -0.47 12.18
C ALA A 104 9.41 -1.20 10.91
N ASP A 105 8.11 -1.45 10.85
CA ASP A 105 7.38 -2.06 9.73
C ASP A 105 6.81 -1.01 8.75
N ASP A 106 7.34 0.23 8.74
CA ASP A 106 6.95 1.26 7.77
C ASP A 106 7.05 0.74 6.33
N VAL A 107 5.95 0.84 5.59
CA VAL A 107 5.83 0.26 4.25
C VAL A 107 6.88 0.81 3.27
N THR A 108 7.31 2.06 3.39
CA THR A 108 8.34 2.63 2.50
C THR A 108 9.69 1.97 2.77
N VAL A 109 10.08 1.89 4.05
CA VAL A 109 11.33 1.25 4.47
C VAL A 109 11.33 -0.21 4.05
N ARG A 110 10.20 -0.90 4.24
CA ARG A 110 10.04 -2.30 3.82
C ARG A 110 10.14 -2.51 2.31
N VAL A 111 9.71 -1.55 1.48
CA VAL A 111 9.95 -1.63 0.02
C VAL A 111 11.44 -1.48 -0.28
N GLU A 112 12.16 -0.58 0.40
CA GLU A 112 13.62 -0.46 0.23
C GLU A 112 14.34 -1.74 0.68
N GLU A 113 13.92 -2.36 1.78
CA GLU A 113 14.42 -3.67 2.20
C GLU A 113 14.15 -4.75 1.17
N PHE A 114 12.95 -4.78 0.60
CA PHE A 114 12.62 -5.70 -0.49
C PHE A 114 13.57 -5.54 -1.67
N LEU A 115 13.87 -4.30 -2.10
CA LEU A 115 14.84 -4.05 -3.17
C LEU A 115 16.24 -4.55 -2.81
N LYS A 116 16.71 -4.35 -1.56
CA LYS A 116 18.00 -4.87 -1.07
C LYS A 116 18.05 -6.39 -1.10
N VAL A 117 16.95 -7.06 -0.74
CA VAL A 117 16.87 -8.53 -0.70
C VAL A 117 16.90 -9.11 -2.11
N VAL A 118 16.17 -8.53 -3.05
CA VAL A 118 16.05 -9.08 -4.41
C VAL A 118 17.30 -8.81 -5.26
N TRP A 119 17.90 -7.62 -5.14
CA TRP A 119 19.00 -7.18 -6.02
C TRP A 119 20.31 -6.83 -5.31
N GLY A 120 20.41 -7.05 -4.00
CA GLY A 120 21.58 -6.74 -3.20
C GLY A 120 21.63 -5.28 -2.71
N PRO A 121 22.29 -5.01 -1.58
CA PRO A 121 22.40 -3.66 -1.02
C PRO A 121 23.19 -2.69 -1.90
N GLU A 122 24.12 -3.18 -2.71
CA GLU A 122 24.96 -2.38 -3.60
C GLU A 122 24.19 -1.69 -4.73
N SER A 123 23.07 -2.27 -5.16
CA SER A 123 22.23 -1.75 -6.24
C SER A 123 21.09 -0.87 -5.74
N LEU A 124 20.88 -0.78 -4.42
CA LEU A 124 19.72 -0.10 -3.82
C LEU A 124 19.55 1.34 -4.30
N THR A 125 20.61 2.14 -4.28
CA THR A 125 20.53 3.56 -4.66
C THR A 125 20.10 3.72 -6.12
N GLU A 126 20.61 2.87 -7.00
CA GLU A 126 20.24 2.88 -8.42
C GLU A 126 18.81 2.38 -8.63
N ASN A 127 18.44 1.26 -8.00
CA ASN A 127 17.11 0.68 -8.08
C ASN A 127 16.02 1.60 -7.53
N LEU A 128 16.27 2.24 -6.39
CA LEU A 128 15.34 3.20 -5.80
C LEU A 128 15.18 4.42 -6.70
N ARG A 129 16.27 4.95 -7.26
CA ARG A 129 16.19 6.04 -8.23
C ARG A 129 15.38 5.63 -9.47
N PHE A 130 15.66 4.46 -10.04
CA PHE A 130 14.93 3.95 -11.20
C PHE A 130 13.43 3.76 -10.90
N LEU A 131 13.11 3.23 -9.71
CA LEU A 131 11.75 3.08 -9.21
C LEU A 131 11.04 4.45 -9.13
N GLU A 132 11.64 5.42 -8.45
CA GLU A 132 11.05 6.75 -8.27
C GLU A 132 10.91 7.53 -9.58
N GLU A 133 11.86 7.38 -10.51
CA GLU A 133 11.79 7.96 -11.86
C GLU A 133 10.60 7.43 -12.65
N GLY A 134 10.35 6.11 -12.61
CA GLY A 134 9.20 5.55 -13.30
C GLY A 134 7.86 5.74 -12.58
N LEU A 135 7.86 5.88 -11.24
CA LEU A 135 6.68 6.35 -10.49
C LEU A 135 6.42 7.86 -10.70
N GLY A 136 7.42 8.59 -11.21
CA GLY A 136 7.39 10.04 -11.42
C GLY A 136 7.38 10.86 -10.13
N LYS A 137 7.68 10.24 -8.98
CA LYS A 137 7.71 10.89 -7.66
C LYS A 137 8.42 10.01 -6.63
N PRO A 138 8.84 10.59 -5.50
CA PRO A 138 9.41 9.82 -4.40
C PRO A 138 8.50 8.69 -3.92
N LEU A 139 9.08 7.55 -3.56
CA LEU A 139 8.35 6.32 -3.22
C LEU A 139 7.34 6.55 -2.10
N ARG A 140 7.75 7.22 -1.00
CA ARG A 140 6.85 7.56 0.11
C ARG A 140 5.66 8.40 -0.35
N LYS A 141 5.87 9.36 -1.26
CA LYS A 141 4.79 10.19 -1.81
C LYS A 141 3.83 9.38 -2.69
N TYR A 142 4.33 8.43 -3.47
CA TYR A 142 3.50 7.50 -4.24
C TYR A 142 2.64 6.63 -3.33
N LEU A 143 3.26 6.02 -2.30
CA LEU A 143 2.57 5.16 -1.34
C LEU A 143 1.42 5.90 -0.63
N LEU A 144 1.65 7.13 -0.17
CA LEU A 144 0.64 7.92 0.55
C LEU A 144 -0.53 8.41 -0.33
N ASN A 145 -0.26 8.75 -1.59
CA ASN A 145 -1.21 9.49 -2.42
C ASN A 145 -1.85 8.70 -3.57
N ASP A 146 -1.16 7.67 -4.06
CA ASP A 146 -1.46 7.05 -5.34
C ASP A 146 -1.61 5.53 -5.25
N PHE A 147 -0.81 4.85 -4.41
CA PHE A 147 -0.89 3.40 -4.23
C PHE A 147 -2.31 2.90 -3.99
N TRP A 148 -3.06 3.55 -3.07
CA TRP A 148 -4.45 3.18 -2.80
C TRP A 148 -5.37 3.30 -4.03
N LYS A 149 -5.15 4.32 -4.87
CA LYS A 149 -5.95 4.51 -6.09
C LYS A 149 -5.64 3.43 -7.12
N SER A 150 -4.37 3.15 -7.36
CA SER A 150 -3.92 2.09 -8.27
C SER A 150 -4.45 0.73 -7.78
N HIS A 151 -4.36 0.45 -6.48
CA HIS A 151 -4.91 -0.76 -5.87
C HIS A 151 -6.43 -0.87 -6.06
N LEU A 152 -7.19 0.20 -5.81
CA LEU A 152 -8.64 0.19 -6.06
C LEU A 152 -8.99 -0.07 -7.53
N GLN A 153 -8.20 0.45 -8.47
CA GLN A 153 -8.40 0.23 -9.91
C GLN A 153 -8.16 -1.24 -10.26
N THR A 154 -7.03 -1.81 -9.83
CA THR A 154 -6.66 -3.22 -10.06
C THR A 154 -7.75 -4.18 -9.58
N TYR A 155 -8.31 -3.92 -8.40
CA TYR A 155 -9.34 -4.77 -7.80
C TYR A 155 -10.78 -4.34 -8.10
N LYS A 156 -11.01 -3.48 -9.11
CA LYS A 156 -12.35 -3.05 -9.54
C LYS A 156 -13.24 -2.58 -8.37
N LYS A 157 -12.68 -1.77 -7.47
CA LYS A 157 -13.31 -1.28 -6.23
C LYS A 157 -13.71 -2.39 -5.23
N ARG A 158 -12.98 -3.51 -5.23
CA ARG A 158 -13.08 -4.60 -4.23
C ARG A 158 -11.70 -4.91 -3.65
N PRO A 159 -11.08 -3.94 -2.99
CA PRO A 159 -9.68 -4.05 -2.62
C PRO A 159 -9.45 -5.18 -1.61
N ILE A 160 -8.36 -5.93 -1.78
CA ILE A 160 -7.95 -7.00 -0.84
C ILE A 160 -7.09 -6.47 0.31
N TYR A 161 -6.36 -5.37 0.10
CA TYR A 161 -5.84 -4.56 1.19
C TYR A 161 -6.89 -3.51 1.55
N TRP A 162 -7.19 -3.32 2.83
CA TRP A 162 -8.08 -2.25 3.26
C TRP A 162 -7.25 -1.15 3.91
N LEU A 163 -7.49 0.09 3.47
CA LEU A 163 -6.81 1.24 4.03
C LEU A 163 -7.58 1.77 5.23
N VAL A 164 -7.08 1.51 6.43
CA VAL A 164 -7.53 2.21 7.64
C VAL A 164 -6.99 3.63 7.56
N GLN A 165 -7.85 4.63 7.70
CA GLN A 165 -7.49 6.02 7.48
C GLN A 165 -8.33 6.96 8.33
N SER A 166 -7.66 7.86 9.04
CA SER A 166 -8.33 8.93 9.79
C SER A 166 -8.94 9.99 8.84
N PRO A 167 -9.96 10.78 9.27
CA PRO A 167 -10.68 11.70 8.39
C PRO A 167 -9.80 12.71 7.64
N LYS A 168 -8.72 13.19 8.27
CA LYS A 168 -7.75 14.12 7.65
C LYS A 168 -6.47 13.45 7.18
N LYS A 169 -6.45 12.11 7.11
CA LYS A 169 -5.28 11.30 6.73
C LYS A 169 -4.06 11.55 7.63
N GLY A 170 -4.28 11.89 8.90
CA GLY A 170 -3.23 12.02 9.90
C GLY A 170 -2.62 10.68 10.30
N PHE A 171 -3.40 9.61 10.17
CA PHE A 171 -3.00 8.21 10.35
C PHE A 171 -3.55 7.36 9.21
N GLN A 172 -2.70 6.49 8.67
CA GLN A 172 -3.06 5.52 7.65
C GLN A 172 -2.31 4.20 7.91
N ALA A 173 -2.99 3.08 7.72
CA ALA A 173 -2.41 1.75 7.76
C ALA A 173 -3.14 0.83 6.78
N LEU A 174 -2.40 -0.05 6.11
CA LEU A 174 -2.97 -1.08 5.25
C LEU A 174 -3.19 -2.34 6.07
N ILE A 175 -4.36 -2.95 5.96
CA ILE A 175 -4.64 -4.27 6.54
C ILE A 175 -4.92 -5.26 5.41
N TYR A 176 -4.44 -6.50 5.53
CA TYR A 176 -4.73 -7.52 4.53
C TYR A 176 -6.03 -8.28 4.88
N LEU A 177 -7.03 -8.23 4.00
CA LEU A 177 -8.34 -8.87 4.18
C LEU A 177 -8.24 -10.36 4.58
N HIS A 178 -7.31 -11.09 3.98
CA HIS A 178 -7.14 -12.53 4.26
C HIS A 178 -6.48 -12.81 5.62
N ARG A 179 -5.79 -11.81 6.18
CA ARG A 179 -5.20 -11.85 7.52
C ARG A 179 -6.03 -11.12 8.56
N TYR A 180 -7.16 -10.54 8.15
CA TYR A 180 -8.10 -9.93 9.07
C TYR A 180 -8.62 -10.97 10.08
N SER A 181 -8.65 -10.57 11.35
CA SER A 181 -9.30 -11.28 12.44
C SER A 181 -10.15 -10.29 13.25
N LYS A 182 -10.99 -10.80 14.15
CA LYS A 182 -11.76 -9.95 15.08
C LYS A 182 -10.90 -9.05 15.97
N ASP A 183 -9.60 -9.34 16.07
CA ASP A 183 -8.65 -8.58 16.87
C ASP A 183 -7.87 -7.55 16.04
N THR A 184 -8.00 -7.53 14.71
CA THR A 184 -7.27 -6.59 13.84
C THR A 184 -7.45 -5.13 14.25
N PHE A 185 -8.68 -4.69 14.57
CA PHE A 185 -8.89 -3.30 15.03
C PHE A 185 -8.39 -3.04 16.46
N ASN A 186 -8.23 -4.07 17.30
CA ASN A 186 -7.55 -3.94 18.58
C ASN A 186 -6.04 -3.74 18.39
N LEU A 187 -5.42 -4.45 17.43
CA LEU A 187 -4.02 -4.27 17.06
C LEU A 187 -3.79 -2.88 16.46
N VAL A 188 -4.58 -2.47 15.46
CA VAL A 188 -4.50 -1.11 14.88
C VAL A 188 -4.61 -0.03 15.97
N LEU A 189 -5.49 -0.21 16.96
CA LEU A 189 -5.66 0.75 18.05
C LEU A 189 -4.46 0.79 19.00
N ASN A 190 -4.06 -0.38 19.52
CA ASN A 190 -3.12 -0.47 20.65
C ASN A 190 -1.66 -0.51 20.22
N ASP A 191 -1.37 -1.07 19.05
CA ASP A 191 0.01 -1.30 18.59
C ASP A 191 0.45 -0.25 17.56
N TYR A 192 -0.52 0.44 16.92
CA TYR A 192 -0.26 1.49 15.95
C TYR A 192 -0.76 2.87 16.38
N LEU A 193 -2.08 3.09 16.50
CA LEU A 193 -2.61 4.45 16.71
C LEU A 193 -2.14 5.06 18.04
N ARG A 194 -2.28 4.35 19.16
CA ARG A 194 -1.86 4.85 20.48
C ARG A 194 -0.35 5.08 20.60
N PRO A 195 0.52 4.16 20.13
CA PRO A 195 1.95 4.41 20.05
C PRO A 195 2.28 5.60 19.17
N TYR A 196 1.60 5.78 18.04
CA TYR A 196 1.78 6.95 17.19
C TYR A 196 1.39 8.25 17.89
N LEU A 197 0.25 8.30 18.59
CA LEU A 197 -0.14 9.44 19.42
C LEU A 197 0.92 9.76 20.48
N SER A 198 1.47 8.74 21.14
CA SER A 198 2.57 8.91 22.11
C SER A 198 3.82 9.53 21.46
N LYS A 199 4.23 9.01 20.29
CA LYS A 199 5.37 9.54 19.52
C LYS A 199 5.14 11.00 19.08
N LEU A 200 3.93 11.33 18.62
CA LEU A 200 3.54 12.70 18.27
C LEU A 200 3.58 13.65 19.48
N ARG A 201 3.13 13.22 20.67
CA ARG A 201 3.23 14.02 21.91
C ARG A 201 4.69 14.28 22.29
N GLY A 202 5.56 13.27 22.20
CA GLY A 202 7.00 13.45 22.43
C GLY A 202 7.66 14.40 21.42
N ARG A 203 7.27 14.31 20.14
CA ARG A 203 7.73 15.27 19.10
C ARG A 203 7.25 16.68 19.40
N ARG A 204 5.99 16.85 19.79
CA ARG A 204 5.41 18.14 20.20
C ARG A 204 6.21 18.77 21.34
N GLU A 205 6.52 18.01 22.38
CA GLU A 205 7.33 18.48 23.52
C GLU A 205 8.73 18.90 23.10
N THR A 206 9.37 18.12 22.23
CA THR A 206 10.70 18.45 21.67
C THR A 206 10.67 19.76 20.88
N VAL A 207 9.69 19.93 20.00
CA VAL A 207 9.53 21.16 19.19
C VAL A 207 9.22 22.36 20.08
N GLN A 208 8.39 22.18 21.12
CA GLN A 208 8.10 23.24 22.09
C GLN A 208 9.36 23.69 22.84
N GLN A 209 10.18 22.76 23.34
CA GLN A 209 11.45 23.08 24.00
C GLN A 209 12.41 23.84 23.07
N GLN A 210 12.46 23.47 21.79
CA GLN A 210 13.27 24.19 20.79
C GLN A 210 12.77 25.61 20.53
N LEU A 211 11.45 25.84 20.57
CA LEU A 211 10.86 27.16 20.46
C LEU A 211 11.19 28.02 21.69
N ASP A 212 11.10 27.45 22.89
CA ASP A 212 11.35 28.14 24.16
C ASP A 212 12.84 28.51 24.33
N ALA A 213 13.76 27.68 23.82
CA ALA A 213 15.19 27.95 23.84
C ALA A 213 15.61 29.14 22.96
N GLY A 214 14.77 29.56 22.00
CA GLY A 214 15.02 30.67 21.09
C GLY A 214 16.08 30.39 20.01
N GLY A 215 15.92 30.97 18.82
CA GLY A 215 16.84 30.78 17.70
C GLY A 215 16.33 31.29 16.36
N ARG A 216 17.14 31.18 15.29
CA ARG A 216 16.66 31.40 13.90
C ARG A 216 15.83 30.19 13.47
N GLY A 217 14.70 30.42 12.80
CA GLY A 217 13.84 29.34 12.28
C GLY A 217 12.57 29.04 13.10
N THR A 218 12.24 29.87 14.10
CA THR A 218 11.03 29.72 14.95
C THR A 218 9.73 29.61 14.15
N GLY A 219 9.62 30.28 13.00
CA GLY A 219 8.43 30.20 12.15
C GLY A 219 8.18 28.80 11.54
N VAL A 220 9.23 28.02 11.28
CA VAL A 220 9.09 26.63 10.79
C VAL A 220 8.65 25.72 11.92
N LEU A 221 9.29 25.86 13.09
CA LEU A 221 8.94 25.11 14.30
C LEU A 221 7.51 25.41 14.78
N GLN A 222 7.04 26.66 14.69
CA GLN A 222 5.65 27.01 14.99
C GLN A 222 4.65 26.34 14.04
N LYS A 223 4.97 26.26 12.73
CA LYS A 223 4.13 25.55 11.77
C LYS A 223 4.11 24.06 12.06
N GLU A 224 5.26 23.47 12.35
CA GLU A 224 5.37 22.06 12.72
C GLU A 224 4.56 21.75 13.99
N LEU A 225 4.71 22.57 15.04
CA LEU A 225 3.94 22.45 16.28
C LEU A 225 2.43 22.49 16.00
N SER A 226 1.97 23.48 15.23
CA SER A 226 0.56 23.59 14.87
C SER A 226 0.07 22.37 14.07
N MET A 227 0.86 21.84 13.15
CA MET A 227 0.53 20.62 12.40
C MET A 227 0.39 19.41 13.33
N ILE A 228 1.33 19.22 14.27
CA ILE A 228 1.29 18.13 15.24
C ILE A 228 0.08 18.26 16.15
N GLU A 229 -0.23 19.45 16.67
CA GLU A 229 -1.39 19.69 17.53
C GLU A 229 -2.72 19.47 16.80
N ASN A 230 -2.80 19.85 15.52
CA ASN A 230 -3.96 19.59 14.68
C ASN A 230 -4.15 18.09 14.46
N ARG A 231 -3.05 17.35 14.22
CA ARG A 231 -3.06 15.90 14.03
C ARG A 231 -3.43 15.17 15.32
N LEU A 232 -2.84 15.53 16.46
CA LEU A 232 -3.19 14.96 17.77
C LEU A 232 -4.69 15.12 18.07
N ARG A 233 -5.23 16.34 17.93
CA ARG A 233 -6.66 16.60 18.18
C ARG A 233 -7.57 15.79 17.25
N GLU A 234 -7.22 15.69 15.98
CA GLU A 234 -7.97 14.89 15.01
C GLU A 234 -7.95 13.39 15.38
N LEU A 235 -6.78 12.84 15.66
CA LEU A 235 -6.59 11.43 15.94
C LEU A 235 -7.17 11.01 17.30
N GLU A 236 -7.09 11.84 18.34
CA GLU A 236 -7.71 11.58 19.64
C GLU A 236 -9.25 11.58 19.56
N ASN A 237 -9.83 12.47 18.74
CA ASN A 237 -11.27 12.46 18.49
C ASN A 237 -11.68 11.22 17.67
N TRP A 238 -10.93 10.89 16.62
CA TRP A 238 -11.19 9.71 15.80
C TRP A 238 -11.01 8.39 16.58
N GLU A 239 -10.02 8.32 17.47
CA GLU A 239 -9.84 7.20 18.42
C GLU A 239 -11.12 7.00 19.24
N ARG A 240 -11.58 8.05 19.91
CA ARG A 240 -12.72 7.99 20.83
C ARG A 240 -14.05 7.67 20.12
N GLU A 241 -14.28 8.29 18.97
CA GLU A 241 -15.58 8.27 18.29
C GLU A 241 -15.74 7.09 17.32
N VAL A 242 -14.64 6.56 16.79
CA VAL A 242 -14.69 5.55 15.73
C VAL A 242 -13.86 4.32 16.10
N LEU A 243 -12.55 4.49 16.32
CA LEU A 243 -11.65 3.34 16.35
C LEU A 243 -11.82 2.49 17.63
N LEU A 244 -11.97 3.14 18.79
CA LEU A 244 -12.20 2.47 20.07
C LEU A 244 -13.53 1.70 20.09
N PRO A 245 -14.68 2.28 19.70
CA PRO A 245 -15.93 1.52 19.57
C PRO A 245 -15.82 0.33 18.62
N LEU A 246 -15.16 0.48 17.46
CA LEU A 246 -14.98 -0.63 16.50
C LEU A 246 -14.08 -1.74 17.06
N ALA A 247 -12.99 -1.37 17.74
CA ALA A 247 -12.09 -2.33 18.38
C ALA A 247 -12.80 -3.15 19.47
N GLN A 248 -13.70 -2.51 20.23
CA GLN A 248 -14.53 -3.16 21.25
C GLN A 248 -15.58 -4.10 20.66
N GLN A 249 -16.13 -3.77 19.49
CA GLN A 249 -17.15 -4.61 18.83
C GLN A 249 -16.59 -5.94 18.33
N ARG A 250 -15.27 -6.04 18.07
CA ARG A 250 -14.60 -7.27 17.61
C ARG A 250 -15.36 -7.96 16.47
N ILE A 251 -15.73 -7.16 15.46
CA ILE A 251 -16.57 -7.60 14.35
C ILE A 251 -15.87 -8.74 13.60
N GLU A 252 -16.54 -9.88 13.47
CA GLU A 252 -16.07 -10.96 12.59
C GLU A 252 -16.57 -10.73 11.16
N ILE A 253 -15.76 -11.13 10.18
CA ILE A 253 -16.11 -11.05 8.75
C ILE A 253 -16.13 -12.46 8.16
N ASN A 254 -17.02 -12.68 7.20
CA ASN A 254 -17.01 -13.86 6.37
C ASN A 254 -16.53 -13.49 4.97
N LEU A 255 -15.42 -14.06 4.51
CA LEU A 255 -14.86 -13.75 3.19
C LEU A 255 -15.83 -14.08 2.05
N ASP A 256 -16.72 -15.06 2.22
CA ASP A 256 -17.71 -15.45 1.21
C ASP A 256 -18.78 -14.38 0.95
N ASP A 257 -19.06 -13.51 1.94
CA ASP A 257 -19.95 -12.36 1.74
C ASP A 257 -19.32 -11.31 0.80
N GLY A 258 -18.01 -11.41 0.59
CA GLY A 258 -17.22 -10.53 -0.26
C GLY A 258 -17.05 -9.12 0.30
N VAL A 259 -16.28 -8.30 -0.43
CA VAL A 259 -15.91 -6.94 0.04
C VAL A 259 -17.13 -6.03 0.16
N LYS A 260 -18.19 -6.19 -0.65
CA LYS A 260 -19.39 -5.34 -0.57
C LYS A 260 -20.09 -5.39 0.77
N MET A 261 -20.14 -6.57 1.38
CA MET A 261 -20.88 -6.77 2.62
C MET A 261 -20.01 -6.53 3.85
N ASN A 262 -18.71 -6.82 3.75
CA ASN A 262 -17.81 -6.68 4.88
C ASN A 262 -17.23 -5.28 5.05
N TYR A 263 -16.86 -4.59 3.96
CA TYR A 263 -16.25 -3.26 4.03
C TYR A 263 -17.10 -2.22 4.79
N PRO A 264 -18.43 -2.16 4.57
CA PRO A 264 -19.27 -1.15 5.24
C PRO A 264 -19.38 -1.33 6.75
N LYS A 265 -19.07 -2.52 7.28
CA LYS A 265 -19.08 -2.80 8.73
C LYS A 265 -18.06 -1.92 9.49
N PHE A 266 -17.06 -1.38 8.80
CA PHE A 266 -15.99 -0.55 9.36
C PHE A 266 -16.05 0.91 8.91
N ALA A 267 -17.26 1.39 8.61
CA ALA A 267 -17.50 2.77 8.20
C ALA A 267 -16.87 3.76 9.20
N GLY A 268 -16.23 4.80 8.65
CA GLY A 268 -15.51 5.82 9.42
C GLY A 268 -14.06 5.47 9.78
N ALA A 269 -13.69 4.18 9.81
CA ALA A 269 -12.30 3.78 10.02
C ALA A 269 -11.57 3.43 8.72
N LEU A 270 -12.28 2.93 7.72
CA LEU A 270 -11.72 2.64 6.40
C LEU A 270 -11.87 3.84 5.44
N ALA A 271 -10.92 3.97 4.51
CA ALA A 271 -10.96 4.97 3.46
C ALA A 271 -12.24 4.83 2.60
N MET A 272 -12.87 5.94 2.24
CA MET A 272 -14.10 5.89 1.43
C MET A 272 -13.82 5.27 0.04
N VAL A 273 -14.64 4.29 -0.35
CA VAL A 273 -14.63 3.69 -1.69
C VAL A 273 -16.00 3.89 -2.34
N PRO A 274 -16.11 4.65 -3.44
CA PRO A 274 -17.41 4.91 -4.05
C PRO A 274 -18.11 3.63 -4.52
N GLY A 275 -19.23 3.29 -3.88
CA GLY A 275 -20.05 2.11 -4.19
C GLY A 275 -19.83 0.91 -3.25
N LEU A 276 -19.04 1.10 -2.19
CA LEU A 276 -19.04 0.26 -0.99
C LEU A 276 -19.69 1.03 0.15
#